data_AF-A0A8H6YGM6-F1
#
_entry.id   AF-A0A8H6YGM6-F1
#
_cell.length_a   1.000
_cell.length_b   1.000
_cell.length_c   1.000
_cell.angle_alpha   90.00
_cell.angle_beta   90.00
_cell.angle_gamma   90.00
#
_symmetry.space_group_name_H-M   'P 1'
#
loop_
_entity.id
_entity.type
_entity.pdbx_description
1 polymer ?
#
loop_
_entity_poly.entity_id
_entity_poly.type
_entity_poly.pdbx_seq_one_letter_code
_entity_poly.pdbx_strand_id
1 'polypeptide(L)'
;MLRRALQFRGAIFNYVAKDEELRAHELSTRDWTALKLVTNWLVAFREATTQMSATKQPMLSSTHTIFLSLQSHLKTEISKLPADADPVLRQGLVDAHLKLSDYFAKFEKSRYYTWATLLDPRISYNGLKIDYADDQELLIDLDLAKAALQTHFNVVYGSRTTVDEPIPNDSIPGSPKKIDFTSRYSKLAVAATTNELVDYFRLTAVPESWNVDPLHWWYSRRKQFPNLYLLVRNVLCIPGSAVAVERIFSGGRDTIGLRRACLKAETIQTLMFVKARLRVARAALKKEMGDDF
;
A
#
# COMPACT_ATOMS: atom_id res chain seq x y z
N MET A 1 16.74 -4.06 17.93
CA MET A 1 17.58 -4.76 18.92
C MET A 1 18.86 -5.31 18.29
N LEU A 2 18.80 -6.29 17.37
CA LEU A 2 19.98 -6.99 16.85
C LEU A 2 21.04 -6.08 16.21
N ARG A 3 20.63 -5.13 15.35
CA ARG A 3 21.55 -4.11 14.79
C ARG A 3 22.31 -3.33 15.86
N ARG A 4 21.62 -3.00 16.97
CA ARG A 4 22.23 -2.29 18.10
C ARG A 4 23.18 -3.21 18.87
N ALA A 5 22.81 -4.48 19.08
CA ALA A 5 23.71 -5.47 19.67
C ALA A 5 25.01 -5.62 18.86
N LEU A 6 24.92 -5.69 17.52
CA LEU A 6 26.09 -5.73 16.64
C LEU A 6 26.95 -4.47 16.73
N GLN A 7 26.35 -3.27 16.78
CA GLN A 7 27.08 -2.00 16.94
C GLN A 7 27.82 -1.93 18.28
N PHE A 8 27.21 -2.44 19.35
CA PHE A 8 27.77 -2.41 20.70
C PHE A 8 28.50 -3.71 21.07
N ARG A 9 28.88 -4.56 20.11
CA ARG A 9 29.52 -5.86 20.37
C ARG A 9 30.70 -5.76 21.36
N GLY A 10 31.60 -4.80 21.16
CA GLY A 10 32.75 -4.60 22.05
C GLY A 10 32.34 -4.14 23.45
N ALA A 11 31.34 -3.27 23.56
CA ALA A 11 30.82 -2.83 24.85
C ALA A 11 30.12 -3.97 25.62
N ILE A 12 29.33 -4.79 24.91
CA ILE A 12 28.68 -5.98 25.48
C ILE A 12 29.72 -6.98 25.98
N PHE A 13 30.73 -7.28 25.16
CA PHE A 13 31.83 -8.16 25.56
C PHE A 13 32.55 -7.66 26.82
N ASN A 14 32.94 -6.38 26.86
CA ASN A 14 33.61 -5.79 28.01
C ASN A 14 32.75 -5.77 29.27
N TYR A 15 31.44 -5.59 29.13
CA TYR A 15 30.50 -5.61 30.25
C TYR A 15 30.36 -7.03 30.81
N VAL A 16 30.12 -8.02 29.94
CA VAL A 16 30.01 -9.44 30.33
C VAL A 16 31.31 -9.98 30.95
N ALA A 17 32.48 -9.58 30.44
CA ALA A 17 33.75 -10.02 31.00
C ALA A 17 33.98 -9.54 32.45
N LYS A 18 33.46 -8.36 32.79
CA LYS A 18 33.60 -7.73 34.11
C LYS A 18 32.59 -8.24 35.15
N ASP A 19 31.48 -8.80 34.70
CA ASP A 19 30.38 -9.27 35.55
C ASP A 19 30.40 -10.80 35.62
N GLU A 20 30.74 -11.35 36.79
CA GLU A 20 30.97 -12.78 36.96
C GLU A 20 29.71 -13.62 36.71
N GLU A 21 28.52 -13.10 37.05
CA GLU A 21 27.25 -13.77 36.83
C GLU A 21 26.90 -13.88 35.33
N LEU A 22 27.34 -12.92 34.53
CA LEU A 22 27.01 -12.84 33.11
C LEU A 22 27.94 -13.65 32.21
N ARG A 23 29.10 -14.10 32.70
CA ARG A 23 30.07 -14.88 31.90
C ARG A 23 29.48 -16.14 31.29
N ALA A 24 28.53 -16.79 31.99
CA ALA A 24 27.82 -17.96 31.48
C ALA A 24 26.95 -17.67 30.23
N HIS A 25 26.69 -16.39 29.94
CA HIS A 25 25.88 -15.92 28.81
C HIS A 25 26.73 -15.23 27.72
N GLU A 26 28.04 -15.42 27.75
CA GLU A 26 28.92 -14.85 26.72
C GLU A 26 28.61 -15.44 25.34
N LEU A 27 28.30 -14.56 24.39
CA LEU A 27 28.02 -14.93 23.01
C LEU A 27 29.31 -15.31 22.29
N SER A 28 29.33 -16.52 21.75
CA SER A 28 30.44 -17.04 20.96
C SER A 28 30.58 -16.32 19.61
N THR A 29 31.71 -16.52 18.93
CA THR A 29 31.90 -16.03 17.55
C THR A 29 30.84 -16.57 16.59
N ARG A 30 30.34 -17.79 16.82
CA ARG A 30 29.24 -18.38 16.05
C ARG A 30 27.94 -17.62 16.30
N ASP A 31 27.62 -17.28 17.54
CA ASP A 31 26.42 -16.50 17.88
C ASP A 31 26.43 -15.11 17.24
N TRP A 32 27.57 -14.41 17.28
CA TRP A 32 27.71 -13.11 16.62
C TRP A 32 27.56 -13.20 15.09
N THR A 33 28.02 -14.31 14.49
CA THR A 33 27.85 -14.57 13.05
C THR A 33 26.38 -14.83 12.73
N ALA A 34 25.71 -15.67 13.51
CA ALA A 34 24.28 -15.93 13.41
C ALA A 34 23.45 -14.63 13.57
N LEU A 35 23.76 -13.80 14.57
CA LEU A 35 23.12 -12.49 14.76
C LEU A 35 23.26 -11.58 13.55
N LYS A 36 24.42 -11.60 12.89
CA LYS A 36 24.65 -10.82 11.66
C LYS A 36 23.79 -11.34 10.51
N LEU A 37 23.73 -12.65 10.29
CA LEU A 37 22.89 -13.27 9.27
C LEU A 37 21.41 -12.93 9.50
N VAL A 38 20.91 -13.15 10.72
CA VAL A 38 19.54 -12.84 11.11
C VAL A 38 19.22 -11.36 10.92
N THR A 39 20.15 -10.48 11.31
CA THR A 39 19.94 -9.03 11.13
C THR A 39 19.82 -8.66 9.66
N ASN A 40 20.59 -9.29 8.77
CA ASN A 40 20.61 -8.98 7.35
C ASN A 40 19.28 -9.34 6.67
N TRP A 41 18.78 -10.56 6.83
CA TRP A 41 17.53 -10.93 6.16
C TRP A 41 16.30 -10.22 6.75
N LEU A 42 16.34 -9.80 8.02
CA LEU A 42 15.27 -8.99 8.63
C LEU A 42 15.22 -7.55 8.10
N VAL A 43 16.23 -7.08 7.36
CA VAL A 43 16.21 -5.74 6.74
C VAL A 43 15.04 -5.60 5.77
N ALA A 44 14.80 -6.61 4.92
CA ALA A 44 13.70 -6.59 3.96
C ALA A 44 12.33 -6.43 4.66
N PHE A 45 12.12 -7.13 5.78
CA PHE A 45 10.89 -7.01 6.58
C PHE A 45 10.72 -5.62 7.19
N ARG A 46 11.82 -5.00 7.64
CA ARG A 46 11.79 -3.62 8.13
C ARG A 46 11.44 -2.63 7.01
N GLU A 47 12.01 -2.82 5.82
CA GLU A 47 11.73 -1.97 4.66
C GLU A 47 10.28 -2.11 4.21
N ALA A 48 9.79 -3.35 4.07
CA ALA A 48 8.39 -3.65 3.80
C ALA A 48 7.46 -3.00 4.84
N THR A 49 7.75 -3.15 6.13
CA THR A 49 6.96 -2.53 7.20
C THR A 49 6.96 -1.00 7.09
N THR A 50 8.11 -0.40 6.77
CA THR A 50 8.24 1.06 6.61
C THR A 50 7.41 1.54 5.43
N GLN A 51 7.47 0.84 4.30
CA GLN A 51 6.69 1.14 3.12
C GLN A 51 5.19 1.01 3.40
N MET A 52 4.74 -0.10 3.97
CA MET A 52 3.33 -0.36 4.34
C MET A 52 2.79 0.60 5.42
N SER A 53 3.68 1.28 6.15
CA SER A 53 3.35 2.32 7.12
C SER A 53 3.15 3.71 6.49
N ALA A 54 3.27 3.83 5.17
CA ALA A 54 2.98 5.06 4.46
C ALA A 54 1.48 5.39 4.58
N THR A 55 1.18 6.69 4.76
CA THR A 55 -0.18 7.19 5.05
C THR A 55 -0.69 8.18 4.01
N LYS A 56 0.16 8.55 3.05
CA LYS A 56 -0.12 9.57 2.03
C LYS A 56 -0.30 9.00 0.62
N GLN A 57 -0.14 7.70 0.47
CA GLN A 57 -0.19 7.01 -0.81
C GLN A 57 -1.07 5.76 -0.68
N PRO A 58 -1.73 5.31 -1.77
CA PRO A 58 -2.42 4.02 -1.79
C PRO A 58 -1.43 2.91 -1.44
N MET A 59 -1.78 2.11 -0.42
CA MET A 59 -0.95 0.98 -0.01
C MET A 59 -1.55 -0.37 -0.36
N LEU A 60 -2.87 -0.46 -0.55
CA LEU A 60 -3.54 -1.74 -0.74
C LEU A 60 -3.02 -2.52 -1.95
N SER A 61 -2.78 -1.84 -3.07
CA SER A 61 -2.26 -2.44 -4.30
C SER A 61 -0.84 -2.97 -4.15
N SER A 62 0.00 -2.26 -3.40
CA SER A 62 1.37 -2.69 -3.13
C SER A 62 1.48 -3.76 -2.05
N THR A 63 0.45 -3.99 -1.23
CA THR A 63 0.51 -5.03 -0.19
C THR A 63 0.78 -6.39 -0.82
N HIS A 64 0.09 -6.71 -1.93
CA HIS A 64 0.28 -7.98 -2.64
C HIS A 64 1.74 -8.20 -3.05
N THR A 65 2.31 -7.22 -3.74
CA THR A 65 3.67 -7.31 -4.28
C THR A 65 4.73 -7.35 -3.18
N ILE A 66 4.49 -6.65 -2.06
CA ILE A 66 5.36 -6.70 -0.88
C ILE A 66 5.38 -8.11 -0.28
N PHE A 67 4.23 -8.78 -0.16
CA PHE A 67 4.17 -10.15 0.35
C PHE A 67 4.96 -11.13 -0.53
N LEU A 68 4.74 -11.09 -1.84
CA LEU A 68 5.45 -11.96 -2.78
C LEU A 68 6.97 -11.67 -2.77
N SER A 69 7.35 -10.40 -2.75
CA SER A 69 8.76 -10.00 -2.64
C SER A 69 9.42 -10.54 -1.37
N LEU A 70 8.72 -10.51 -0.23
CA LEU A 70 9.21 -11.08 1.02
C LEU A 70 9.33 -12.62 0.98
N GLN A 71 8.39 -13.32 0.32
CA GLN A 71 8.49 -14.77 0.12
C GLN A 71 9.71 -15.13 -0.74
N SER A 72 9.88 -14.43 -1.87
CA SER A 72 11.05 -14.62 -2.75
C SER A 72 12.36 -14.26 -2.07
N HIS A 73 12.38 -13.22 -1.23
CA HIS A 73 13.53 -12.86 -0.39
C HIS A 73 13.88 -14.00 0.57
N LEU A 74 12.91 -14.56 1.30
CA LEU A 74 13.16 -15.68 2.20
C LEU A 74 13.69 -16.93 1.46
N LYS A 75 13.11 -17.28 0.31
CA LYS A 75 13.61 -18.38 -0.54
C LYS A 75 15.07 -18.15 -0.94
N THR A 76 15.40 -16.91 -1.31
CA THR A 76 16.76 -16.50 -1.68
C THR A 76 17.73 -16.58 -0.50
N GLU A 77 17.31 -16.18 0.70
CA GLU A 77 18.17 -16.27 1.89
C GLU A 77 18.38 -17.74 2.32
N ILE A 78 17.37 -18.61 2.15
CA ILE A 78 17.49 -20.06 2.37
C ILE A 78 18.53 -20.69 1.43
N SER A 79 18.55 -20.28 0.16
CA SER A 79 19.49 -20.82 -0.83
C SER A 79 20.93 -20.32 -0.64
N LYS A 80 21.10 -19.12 -0.07
CA LYS A 80 22.42 -18.54 0.26
C LYS A 80 23.02 -19.04 1.57
N LEU A 81 22.24 -19.70 2.44
CA LEU A 81 22.74 -20.18 3.72
C LEU A 81 23.92 -21.15 3.53
N PRO A 82 25.05 -20.96 4.23
CA PRO A 82 26.17 -21.89 4.21
C PRO A 82 25.74 -23.33 4.58
N ALA A 83 26.44 -24.33 4.03
CA ALA A 83 26.16 -25.73 4.32
C ALA A 83 26.43 -26.11 5.79
N ASP A 84 27.38 -25.41 6.42
CA ASP A 84 27.75 -25.54 7.83
C ASP A 84 27.00 -24.57 8.76
N ALA A 85 26.02 -23.82 8.23
CA ALA A 85 25.17 -22.95 9.04
C ALA A 85 24.39 -23.77 10.05
N ASP A 86 24.19 -23.18 11.24
CA ASP A 86 23.40 -23.80 12.30
C ASP A 86 22.00 -24.19 11.77
N PRO A 87 21.56 -25.45 11.95
CA PRO A 87 20.25 -25.92 11.52
C PRO A 87 19.10 -25.03 11.99
N VAL A 88 19.23 -24.39 13.17
CA VAL A 88 18.23 -23.47 13.72
C VAL A 88 18.02 -22.26 12.81
N LEU A 89 19.06 -21.77 12.12
CA LEU A 89 18.94 -20.64 11.18
C LEU A 89 18.12 -21.02 9.95
N ARG A 90 18.36 -22.22 9.41
CA ARG A 90 17.59 -22.75 8.28
C ARG A 90 16.13 -22.94 8.68
N GLN A 91 15.89 -23.54 9.85
CA GLN A 91 14.54 -23.72 10.38
C GLN A 91 13.84 -22.38 10.58
N GLY A 92 14.52 -21.37 11.15
CA GLY A 92 13.95 -20.04 11.35
C GLY A 92 13.51 -19.33 10.07
N LEU A 93 14.25 -19.50 8.96
CA LEU A 93 13.83 -18.97 7.66
C LEU A 93 12.64 -19.74 7.07
N VAL A 94 12.61 -21.08 7.22
CA VAL A 94 11.47 -21.91 6.80
C VAL A 94 10.23 -21.52 7.59
N ASP A 95 10.33 -21.38 8.91
CA ASP A 95 9.25 -20.95 9.78
C ASP A 95 8.75 -19.54 9.42
N ALA A 96 9.67 -18.62 9.10
CA ALA A 96 9.31 -17.29 8.62
C ALA A 96 8.55 -17.36 7.28
N HIS A 97 8.95 -18.24 6.38
CA HIS A 97 8.28 -18.42 5.08
C HIS A 97 6.88 -19.01 5.26
N LEU A 98 6.75 -20.07 6.06
CA LEU A 98 5.47 -20.67 6.41
C LEU A 98 4.55 -19.65 7.08
N LYS A 99 5.08 -18.88 8.03
CA LYS A 99 4.30 -17.84 8.70
C LYS A 99 3.82 -16.77 7.75
N LEU A 100 4.66 -16.36 6.80
CA LEU A 100 4.29 -15.39 5.80
C LEU A 100 3.18 -15.92 4.88
N SER A 101 3.26 -17.20 4.49
CA SER A 101 2.19 -17.88 3.73
C SER A 101 0.86 -17.96 4.49
N ASP A 102 0.87 -18.21 5.81
CA ASP A 102 -0.36 -18.15 6.63
C ASP A 102 -1.05 -16.79 6.54
N TYR A 103 -0.26 -15.71 6.54
CA TYR A 103 -0.79 -14.35 6.43
C TYR A 103 -1.22 -14.02 5.00
N PHE A 104 -0.52 -14.53 4.00
CA PHE A 104 -0.90 -14.41 2.60
C PHE A 104 -2.29 -15.04 2.36
N ALA A 105 -2.52 -16.26 2.85
CA ALA A 105 -3.82 -16.93 2.77
C ALA A 105 -4.96 -16.14 3.46
N LYS A 106 -4.66 -15.37 4.52
CA LYS A 106 -5.64 -14.47 5.16
C LYS A 106 -5.92 -13.24 4.30
N PHE A 107 -4.89 -12.72 3.65
CA PHE A 107 -4.96 -11.59 2.74
C PHE A 107 -5.84 -11.95 1.53
N GLU A 108 -5.70 -13.15 0.97
CA GLU A 108 -6.46 -13.63 -0.19
C GLU A 108 -7.97 -13.77 0.07
N LYS A 109 -8.39 -13.87 1.33
CA LYS A 109 -9.83 -13.86 1.70
C LYS A 109 -10.56 -12.60 1.23
N SER A 110 -9.84 -11.50 1.04
CA SER A 110 -10.39 -10.25 0.55
C SER A 110 -9.97 -9.99 -0.88
N ARG A 111 -10.93 -10.07 -1.80
CA ARG A 111 -10.76 -9.73 -3.23
C ARG A 111 -10.21 -8.32 -3.47
N TYR A 112 -10.38 -7.40 -2.51
CA TYR A 112 -10.01 -6.00 -2.69
C TYR A 112 -8.52 -5.80 -2.85
N TYR A 113 -7.69 -6.66 -2.25
CA TYR A 113 -6.25 -6.53 -2.43
C TYR A 113 -5.85 -6.84 -3.88
N THR A 114 -6.27 -7.99 -4.41
CA THR A 114 -6.00 -8.35 -5.81
C THR A 114 -6.61 -7.35 -6.78
N TRP A 115 -7.83 -6.86 -6.51
CA TRP A 115 -8.45 -5.81 -7.31
C TRP A 115 -7.68 -4.50 -7.27
N ALA A 116 -7.17 -4.09 -6.12
CA ALA A 116 -6.32 -2.90 -6.01
C ALA A 116 -5.05 -3.07 -6.85
N THR A 117 -4.43 -4.24 -6.83
CA THR A 117 -3.24 -4.56 -7.64
C THR A 117 -3.54 -4.49 -9.14
N LEU A 118 -4.66 -5.09 -9.59
CA LEU A 118 -5.11 -5.03 -10.98
C LEU A 118 -5.39 -3.60 -11.46
N LEU A 119 -5.93 -2.77 -10.58
CA LEU A 119 -6.29 -1.36 -10.84
C LEU A 119 -5.12 -0.39 -10.59
N ASP A 120 -3.95 -0.87 -10.16
CA ASP A 120 -2.75 -0.05 -10.05
C ASP A 120 -1.99 -0.10 -11.39
N PRO A 121 -1.88 1.03 -12.11
CA PRO A 121 -1.30 1.04 -13.45
C PRO A 121 0.20 0.70 -13.43
N ARG A 122 0.87 0.80 -12.28
CA ARG A 122 2.30 0.44 -12.12
C ARG A 122 2.55 -1.05 -12.01
N ILE A 123 1.51 -1.81 -11.67
CA ILE A 123 1.59 -3.26 -11.48
C ILE A 123 0.88 -3.92 -12.66
N SER A 124 -0.38 -3.54 -12.88
CA SER A 124 -1.24 -4.01 -13.96
C SER A 124 -1.44 -5.53 -14.01
N TYR A 125 -2.42 -5.97 -14.80
CA TYR A 125 -2.65 -7.40 -15.01
C TYR A 125 -1.47 -8.08 -15.72
N ASN A 126 -0.84 -7.40 -16.68
CA ASN A 126 0.27 -7.98 -17.42
C ASN A 126 1.55 -8.06 -16.59
N GLY A 127 1.80 -7.10 -15.70
CA GLY A 127 2.94 -7.19 -14.78
C GLY A 127 2.78 -8.38 -13.83
N LEU A 128 1.58 -8.64 -13.32
CA LEU A 128 1.30 -9.83 -12.50
C LEU A 128 1.45 -11.13 -13.29
N LYS A 129 1.03 -11.16 -14.56
CA LYS A 129 1.26 -12.34 -15.42
C LYS A 129 2.73 -12.67 -15.61
N ILE A 130 3.59 -11.66 -15.70
CA ILE A 130 5.04 -11.83 -15.78
C ILE A 130 5.59 -12.32 -14.44
N ASP A 131 5.14 -11.72 -13.33
CA ASP A 131 5.56 -12.09 -11.98
C ASP A 131 5.16 -13.53 -11.62
N TYR A 132 4.02 -14.01 -12.11
CA TYR A 132 3.51 -15.36 -11.84
C TYR A 132 3.87 -16.38 -12.93
N ALA A 133 4.81 -16.07 -13.82
CA ALA A 133 5.11 -16.92 -14.98
C ALA A 133 5.44 -18.37 -14.60
N ASP A 134 6.03 -18.59 -13.43
CA ASP A 134 6.44 -19.91 -12.92
C ASP A 134 5.40 -20.57 -11.99
N ASP A 135 4.25 -19.93 -11.76
CA ASP A 135 3.21 -20.39 -10.82
C ASP A 135 1.84 -20.46 -11.50
N GLN A 136 1.51 -21.67 -11.98
CA GLN A 136 0.26 -21.91 -12.71
C GLN A 136 -0.99 -21.69 -11.84
N GLU A 137 -0.91 -21.94 -10.54
CA GLU A 137 -2.03 -21.75 -9.61
C GLU A 137 -2.32 -20.26 -9.46
N LEU A 138 -1.30 -19.44 -9.21
CA LEU A 138 -1.43 -17.99 -9.15
C LEU A 138 -1.93 -17.37 -10.46
N LEU A 139 -1.55 -17.92 -11.62
CA LEU A 139 -2.05 -17.45 -12.92
C LEU A 139 -3.56 -17.73 -13.09
N ILE A 140 -4.04 -18.89 -12.65
CA ILE A 140 -5.47 -19.23 -12.66
C ILE A 140 -6.24 -18.28 -11.75
N ASP A 141 -5.74 -18.08 -10.53
CA ASP A 141 -6.37 -17.18 -9.55
C ASP A 141 -6.40 -15.73 -10.02
N LEU A 142 -5.35 -15.28 -10.73
CA LEU A 142 -5.30 -13.95 -11.34
C LEU A 142 -6.38 -13.77 -12.40
N ASP A 143 -6.59 -14.77 -13.26
CA ASP A 143 -7.63 -14.73 -14.30
C ASP A 143 -9.04 -14.76 -13.70
N LEU A 144 -9.26 -15.56 -12.66
CA LEU A 144 -10.50 -15.57 -11.88
C LEU A 144 -10.76 -14.22 -11.21
N ALA A 145 -9.74 -13.62 -10.60
CA ALA A 145 -9.85 -12.31 -9.95
C ALA A 145 -10.19 -11.20 -10.95
N LYS A 146 -9.60 -11.22 -12.15
CA LYS A 146 -9.91 -10.31 -13.24
C LYS A 146 -11.35 -10.46 -13.74
N ALA A 147 -11.83 -11.70 -13.91
CA ALA A 147 -13.21 -11.97 -14.30
C ALA A 147 -14.21 -11.51 -13.22
N ALA A 148 -13.89 -11.73 -11.94
CA ALA A 148 -14.69 -11.26 -10.81
C ALA A 148 -14.74 -9.73 -10.73
N LEU A 149 -13.61 -9.05 -10.98
CA LEU A 149 -13.54 -7.59 -11.06
C LEU A 149 -14.42 -7.05 -12.19
N GLN A 150 -14.35 -7.64 -13.38
CA GLN A 150 -15.19 -7.27 -14.52
C GLN A 150 -16.67 -7.43 -14.21
N THR A 151 -17.04 -8.54 -13.58
CA THR A 151 -18.43 -8.80 -13.16
C THR A 151 -18.91 -7.73 -12.19
N HIS A 152 -18.11 -7.43 -11.17
CA HIS A 152 -18.46 -6.41 -10.18
C HIS A 152 -18.58 -5.02 -10.79
N PHE A 153 -17.64 -4.65 -11.68
CA PHE A 153 -17.68 -3.40 -12.41
C PHE A 153 -18.98 -3.25 -13.22
N ASN A 154 -19.33 -4.27 -14.00
CA ASN A 154 -20.54 -4.24 -14.84
C ASN A 154 -21.81 -4.11 -13.99
N VAL A 155 -21.93 -4.85 -12.89
CA VAL A 155 -23.13 -4.87 -12.04
C VAL A 155 -23.31 -3.57 -11.26
N VAL A 156 -22.23 -3.01 -10.70
CA VAL A 156 -22.31 -1.88 -9.76
C VAL A 156 -22.06 -0.52 -10.43
N TYR A 157 -21.27 -0.49 -11.50
CA TYR A 157 -20.80 0.73 -12.14
C TYR A 157 -21.14 0.83 -13.64
N GLY A 158 -21.54 -0.27 -14.30
CA GLY A 158 -21.80 -0.31 -15.75
C GLY A 158 -22.91 0.62 -16.26
N SER A 159 -23.82 1.07 -15.38
CA SER A 159 -24.96 1.93 -15.74
C SER A 159 -24.92 3.32 -15.09
N ARG A 160 -23.82 3.70 -14.42
CA ARG A 160 -23.70 4.99 -13.69
C ARG A 160 -23.29 6.16 -14.58
N THR A 161 -23.85 6.28 -15.78
CA THR A 161 -23.69 7.46 -16.62
C THR A 161 -24.67 8.56 -16.20
N THR A 162 -24.21 9.43 -15.30
CA THR A 162 -24.41 10.90 -15.35
C THR A 162 -23.53 11.50 -14.26
N VAL A 163 -22.37 11.99 -14.67
CA VAL A 163 -21.77 13.10 -13.92
C VAL A 163 -22.71 14.27 -14.20
N ASP A 164 -23.50 14.66 -13.19
CA ASP A 164 -24.11 15.98 -13.15
C ASP A 164 -22.99 17.01 -13.33
N GLU A 165 -22.75 17.46 -14.56
CA GLU A 165 -22.18 18.78 -14.74
C GLU A 165 -23.19 19.76 -14.13
N PRO A 166 -22.76 20.70 -13.27
CA PRO A 166 -23.64 21.80 -12.91
C PRO A 166 -24.04 22.48 -14.22
N ILE A 167 -25.33 22.48 -14.51
CA ILE A 167 -25.94 23.25 -15.60
C ILE A 167 -25.33 24.66 -15.49
N PRO A 168 -24.69 25.19 -16.54
CA PRO A 168 -24.34 26.60 -16.56
C PRO A 168 -25.65 27.39 -16.58
N ASN A 169 -26.16 27.73 -15.40
CA ASN A 169 -27.12 28.80 -15.24
C ASN A 169 -26.36 30.09 -15.53
N ASP A 170 -26.32 30.48 -16.81
CA ASP A 170 -26.44 31.86 -17.25
C ASP A 170 -26.48 31.92 -18.78
N SER A 171 -27.65 31.61 -19.33
CA SER A 171 -28.07 32.22 -20.58
C SER A 171 -28.71 33.57 -20.28
N ILE A 172 -27.88 34.62 -20.28
CA ILE A 172 -28.33 36.00 -20.46
C ILE A 172 -29.03 36.07 -21.84
N PRO A 173 -30.30 36.51 -21.93
CA PRO A 173 -30.96 36.67 -23.21
C PRO A 173 -30.29 37.84 -23.96
N GLY A 174 -29.52 37.54 -25.01
CA GLY A 174 -28.95 38.58 -25.89
C GLY A 174 -27.65 38.24 -26.61
N SER A 175 -26.95 37.16 -26.29
CA SER A 175 -25.71 36.81 -27.01
C SER A 175 -25.99 36.02 -28.31
N PRO A 176 -25.36 36.36 -29.45
CA PRO A 176 -25.51 35.60 -30.68
C PRO A 176 -25.02 34.15 -30.46
N LYS A 177 -25.87 33.18 -30.81
CA LYS A 177 -25.56 31.75 -30.68
C LYS A 177 -24.32 31.45 -31.51
N LYS A 178 -23.20 31.18 -30.84
CA LYS A 178 -21.96 30.74 -31.48
C LYS A 178 -22.24 29.40 -32.17
N ILE A 179 -22.20 29.40 -33.50
CA ILE A 179 -22.43 28.17 -34.29
C ILE A 179 -21.23 27.25 -34.05
N ASP A 180 -21.47 26.14 -33.36
CA ASP A 180 -20.47 25.09 -33.20
C ASP A 180 -20.46 24.18 -34.44
N PHE A 181 -19.56 24.51 -35.37
CA PHE A 181 -19.30 23.75 -36.59
C PHE A 181 -18.78 22.33 -36.33
N THR A 182 -18.36 22.02 -35.08
CA THR A 182 -17.81 20.71 -34.69
C THR A 182 -18.81 19.80 -33.97
N SER A 183 -20.02 20.29 -33.69
CA SER A 183 -21.13 19.53 -33.08
C SER A 183 -21.49 18.23 -33.81
N ARG A 184 -21.20 18.13 -35.12
CA ARG A 184 -21.36 16.89 -35.89
C ARG A 184 -20.41 15.77 -35.44
N TYR A 185 -19.26 16.12 -34.86
CA TYR A 185 -18.27 15.16 -34.36
C TYR A 185 -18.49 14.78 -32.88
N SER A 186 -19.24 15.58 -32.10
CA SER A 186 -19.51 15.26 -30.70
C SER A 186 -20.43 14.05 -30.53
N LYS A 187 -21.38 13.84 -31.46
CA LYS A 187 -22.27 12.67 -31.47
C LYS A 187 -21.56 11.34 -31.76
N LEU A 188 -20.41 11.37 -32.44
CA LEU A 188 -19.60 10.18 -32.72
C LEU A 188 -18.86 9.67 -31.47
N ALA A 189 -18.49 10.57 -30.54
CA ALA A 189 -17.78 10.21 -29.32
C ALA A 189 -18.65 9.50 -28.28
N VAL A 190 -19.97 9.68 -28.32
CA VAL A 190 -20.93 9.11 -27.34
C VAL A 190 -21.36 7.68 -27.72
N ALA A 191 -21.14 7.25 -28.96
CA ALA A 191 -21.65 5.98 -29.50
C ALA A 191 -20.77 4.75 -29.20
N ALA A 192 -19.60 4.93 -28.59
CA ALA A 192 -18.75 3.81 -28.22
C ALA A 192 -19.10 3.36 -26.79
N THR A 193 -20.01 2.39 -26.67
CA THR A 193 -20.22 1.59 -25.45
C THR A 193 -18.94 0.82 -25.14
N THR A 194 -17.93 1.53 -24.68
CA THR A 194 -16.60 1.02 -24.42
C THR A 194 -16.62 0.40 -23.04
N ASN A 195 -16.19 -0.86 -22.96
CA ASN A 195 -15.98 -1.51 -21.69
C ASN A 195 -14.71 -0.89 -21.08
N GLU A 196 -14.89 0.17 -20.29
CA GLU A 196 -13.81 0.98 -19.69
C GLU A 196 -12.71 0.11 -19.07
N LEU A 197 -13.07 -1.00 -18.44
CA LEU A 197 -12.12 -1.92 -17.81
C LEU A 197 -11.26 -2.68 -18.83
N VAL A 198 -11.84 -3.09 -19.97
CA VAL A 198 -11.09 -3.72 -21.07
C VAL A 198 -10.11 -2.72 -21.69
N ASP A 199 -10.55 -1.49 -21.91
CA ASP A 199 -9.69 -0.45 -22.48
C ASP A 199 -8.59 -0.02 -21.52
N TYR A 200 -8.87 0.03 -20.21
CA TYR A 200 -7.86 0.19 -19.18
C TYR A 200 -6.79 -0.92 -19.25
N PHE A 201 -7.19 -2.20 -19.28
CA PHE A 201 -6.22 -3.30 -19.35
C PHE A 201 -5.39 -3.30 -20.63
N ARG A 202 -5.95 -2.83 -21.75
CA ARG A 202 -5.20 -2.61 -23.00
C ARG A 202 -4.21 -1.45 -22.87
N LEU A 203 -4.63 -0.34 -22.27
CA LEU A 203 -3.80 0.84 -22.07
C LEU A 203 -2.61 0.54 -21.16
N THR A 204 -2.82 -0.23 -20.09
CA THR A 204 -1.76 -0.64 -19.13
C THR A 204 -1.16 -2.00 -19.47
N ALA A 205 -1.13 -2.37 -20.76
CA ALA A 205 -0.48 -3.60 -21.19
C ALA A 205 1.01 -3.62 -20.84
N VAL A 206 1.63 -2.43 -20.82
CA VAL A 206 2.94 -2.19 -20.20
C VAL A 206 2.69 -1.44 -18.89
N PRO A 207 3.23 -1.91 -17.75
CA PRO A 207 3.08 -1.20 -16.48
C PRO A 207 3.73 0.18 -16.50
N GLU A 208 3.09 1.15 -15.82
CA GLU A 208 3.60 2.50 -15.64
C GLU A 208 4.81 2.54 -14.69
N SER A 209 5.59 3.63 -14.74
CA SER A 209 6.71 3.85 -13.84
C SER A 209 6.28 3.96 -12.37
N TRP A 210 7.10 3.44 -11.44
CA TRP A 210 6.87 3.60 -10.00
C TRP A 210 6.89 5.05 -9.48
N ASN A 211 7.39 5.99 -10.28
CA ASN A 211 7.35 7.43 -9.98
C ASN A 211 5.95 8.05 -10.18
N VAL A 212 5.03 7.32 -10.81
CA VAL A 212 3.64 7.76 -11.02
C VAL A 212 2.82 7.50 -9.75
N ASP A 213 2.08 8.49 -9.29
CA ASP A 213 1.04 8.28 -8.28
C ASP A 213 -0.22 7.68 -8.94
N PRO A 214 -0.64 6.45 -8.56
CA PRO A 214 -1.84 5.81 -9.12
C PRO A 214 -3.09 6.68 -9.04
N LEU A 215 -3.32 7.36 -7.92
CA LEU A 215 -4.52 8.18 -7.76
C LEU A 215 -4.50 9.38 -8.70
N HIS A 216 -3.33 9.99 -8.88
CA HIS A 216 -3.16 11.09 -9.81
C HIS A 216 -3.33 10.63 -11.27
N TRP A 217 -2.77 9.47 -11.62
CA TRP A 217 -2.92 8.86 -12.94
C TRP A 217 -4.39 8.58 -13.30
N TRP A 218 -5.15 8.09 -12.33
CA TRP A 218 -6.59 7.87 -12.46
C TRP A 218 -7.38 9.16 -12.52
N TYR A 219 -7.03 10.15 -11.70
CA TYR A 219 -7.69 11.45 -11.69
C TYR A 219 -7.55 12.18 -13.02
N SER A 220 -6.37 12.13 -13.66
CA SER A 220 -6.15 12.75 -14.98
C SER A 220 -6.97 12.08 -16.09
N ARG A 221 -7.30 10.79 -15.93
CA ARG A 221 -8.08 9.99 -16.89
C ARG A 221 -9.54 9.78 -16.51
N ARG A 222 -10.05 10.45 -15.48
CA ARG A 222 -11.47 10.33 -15.05
C ARG A 222 -12.49 10.66 -16.14
N LYS A 223 -12.12 11.47 -17.15
CA LYS A 223 -12.98 11.75 -18.31
C LYS A 223 -13.00 10.59 -19.32
N GLN A 224 -11.89 9.86 -19.43
CA GLN A 224 -11.76 8.68 -20.28
C GLN A 224 -12.42 7.45 -19.63
N PHE A 225 -12.35 7.36 -18.31
CA PHE A 225 -12.84 6.22 -17.52
C PHE A 225 -13.77 6.67 -16.37
N PRO A 226 -14.93 7.28 -16.67
CA PRO A 226 -15.78 7.90 -15.65
C PRO A 226 -16.33 6.92 -14.62
N ASN A 227 -16.80 5.74 -15.05
CA ASN A 227 -17.38 4.76 -14.14
C ASN A 227 -16.29 3.97 -13.40
N LEU A 228 -15.22 3.61 -14.10
CA LEU A 228 -14.11 2.86 -13.55
C LEU A 228 -13.34 3.69 -12.53
N TYR A 229 -13.21 5.00 -12.76
CA TYR A 229 -12.64 5.92 -11.76
C TYR A 229 -13.38 5.87 -10.42
N LEU A 230 -14.71 5.71 -10.42
CA LEU A 230 -15.49 5.58 -9.18
C LEU A 230 -15.13 4.29 -8.41
N LEU A 231 -15.00 3.17 -9.14
CA LEU A 231 -14.57 1.89 -8.55
C LEU A 231 -13.15 2.01 -7.99
N VAL A 232 -12.22 2.54 -8.77
CA VAL A 232 -10.82 2.72 -8.39
C VAL A 232 -10.71 3.57 -7.14
N ARG A 233 -11.43 4.70 -7.08
CA ARG A 233 -11.41 5.57 -5.89
C ARG A 233 -11.86 4.80 -4.64
N ASN A 234 -12.88 3.94 -4.76
CA ASN A 234 -13.37 3.16 -3.63
C ASN A 234 -12.38 2.08 -3.19
N VAL A 235 -11.68 1.44 -4.14
CA VAL A 235 -10.75 0.35 -3.86
C VAL A 235 -9.38 0.86 -3.39
N LEU A 236 -8.76 1.80 -4.10
CA LEU A 236 -7.41 2.31 -3.79
C LEU A 236 -7.37 3.19 -2.52
N CYS A 237 -8.51 3.73 -2.07
CA CYS A 237 -8.58 4.47 -0.80
C CYS A 237 -8.63 3.56 0.43
N ILE A 238 -8.76 2.24 0.27
CA ILE A 238 -8.70 1.31 1.40
C ILE A 238 -7.26 1.34 1.96
N PRO A 239 -7.06 1.62 3.25
CA PRO A 239 -5.73 1.64 3.83
C PRO A 239 -5.12 0.23 3.83
N GLY A 240 -3.86 0.12 3.42
CA GLY A 240 -3.13 -1.16 3.43
C GLY A 240 -2.70 -1.62 4.83
N SER A 241 -2.75 -0.74 5.84
CA SER A 241 -2.41 -1.06 7.22
C SER A 241 -3.18 -0.17 8.21
N ALA A 242 -3.32 -0.64 9.45
CA ALA A 242 -3.90 0.14 10.55
C ALA A 242 -2.96 1.25 11.05
N VAL A 243 -1.72 1.35 10.55
CA VAL A 243 -0.68 2.27 11.05
C VAL A 243 -1.12 3.73 11.00
N ALA A 244 -1.88 4.12 9.98
CA ALA A 244 -2.43 5.49 9.88
C ALA A 244 -3.31 5.83 11.10
N VAL A 245 -4.16 4.89 11.48
CA VAL A 245 -5.09 5.01 12.59
C VAL A 245 -4.34 4.90 13.92
N GLU A 246 -3.42 3.95 14.05
CA GLU A 246 -2.56 3.81 15.22
C GLU A 246 -1.71 5.06 15.48
N ARG A 247 -1.23 5.75 14.45
CA ARG A 247 -0.48 7.02 14.58
C ARG A 247 -1.35 8.14 15.15
N ILE A 248 -2.64 8.16 14.82
CA ILE A 248 -3.59 9.11 15.40
C ILE A 248 -3.84 8.76 16.87
N PHE A 249 -4.02 7.46 17.19
CA PHE A 249 -4.23 6.98 18.56
C PHE A 249 -3.00 7.11 19.46
N SER A 250 -1.79 6.91 18.95
CA SER A 250 -0.56 7.05 19.73
C SER A 250 -0.34 8.50 20.17
N GLY A 251 -0.62 9.47 19.28
CA GLY A 251 -0.71 10.88 19.63
C GLY A 251 -1.90 11.23 20.53
N GLY A 252 -2.81 10.29 20.78
CA GLY A 252 -3.89 10.40 21.75
C GLY A 252 -3.37 10.44 23.19
N ARG A 253 -2.19 9.85 23.50
CA ARG A 253 -1.57 9.96 24.83
C ARG A 253 -1.18 11.40 25.20
N ASP A 254 -0.92 12.25 24.20
CA ASP A 254 -0.71 13.69 24.46
C ASP A 254 -2.03 14.42 24.75
N THR A 255 -3.14 13.91 24.20
CA THR A 255 -4.48 14.51 24.36
C THR A 255 -5.14 14.02 25.66
N ILE A 256 -4.92 12.76 26.01
CA ILE A 256 -5.40 12.10 27.22
C ILE A 256 -4.19 11.95 28.13
N GLY A 257 -3.89 12.99 28.91
CA GLY A 257 -2.75 12.99 29.81
C GLY A 257 -2.78 11.79 30.77
N LEU A 258 -1.60 11.25 31.11
CA LEU A 258 -1.45 10.10 32.02
C LEU A 258 -2.00 10.34 33.44
N ARG A 259 -2.18 11.61 33.84
CA ARG A 259 -2.72 11.99 35.14
C ARG A 259 -3.83 13.02 34.94
N ARG A 260 -5.04 12.65 35.38
CA ARG A 260 -6.23 13.52 35.55
C ARG A 260 -6.81 14.13 34.27
N ALA A 261 -7.49 13.32 33.48
CA ALA A 261 -8.49 13.78 32.54
C ALA A 261 -9.84 13.15 32.91
N CYS A 262 -10.72 13.90 33.59
CA CYS A 262 -12.15 13.53 33.74
C CYS A 262 -12.91 13.79 32.43
N LEU A 263 -12.31 13.40 31.29
CA LEU A 263 -12.90 13.57 29.98
C LEU A 263 -13.81 12.38 29.69
N LYS A 264 -15.03 12.65 29.24
CA LYS A 264 -15.92 11.61 28.73
C LYS A 264 -15.41 11.10 27.38
N ALA A 265 -15.81 9.90 27.00
CA ALA A 265 -15.40 9.27 25.74
C ALA A 265 -15.74 10.16 24.52
N GLU A 266 -16.88 10.82 24.55
CA GLU A 266 -17.33 11.74 23.50
C GLU A 266 -16.39 12.95 23.39
N THR A 267 -15.97 13.52 24.53
CA THR A 267 -15.02 14.64 24.55
C THR A 267 -13.67 14.24 23.98
N ILE A 268 -13.19 13.04 24.34
CA ILE A 268 -11.94 12.49 23.80
C ILE A 268 -12.04 12.35 22.28
N GLN A 269 -13.15 11.78 21.78
CA GLN A 269 -13.39 11.61 20.35
C GLN A 269 -13.37 12.97 19.61
N THR A 270 -14.10 13.97 20.11
CA THR A 270 -14.11 15.32 19.52
C THR A 270 -12.71 15.93 19.50
N LEU A 271 -11.96 15.86 20.60
CA LEU A 271 -10.61 16.40 20.68
C LEU A 271 -9.66 15.72 19.69
N MET A 272 -9.76 14.39 19.55
CA MET A 272 -8.97 13.64 18.57
C MET A 272 -9.29 14.08 17.13
N PHE A 273 -10.56 14.26 16.79
CA PHE A 273 -10.98 14.74 15.47
C PHE A 273 -10.49 16.16 15.18
N VAL A 274 -10.69 17.10 16.13
CA VAL A 274 -10.26 18.49 15.98
C VAL A 274 -8.75 18.57 15.81
N LYS A 275 -7.98 17.85 16.65
CA LYS A 275 -6.51 17.77 16.53
C LYS A 275 -6.06 17.24 15.17
N ALA A 276 -6.70 16.18 14.67
CA ALA A 276 -6.39 15.61 13.36
C ALA A 276 -6.67 16.61 12.23
N ARG A 277 -7.84 17.30 12.25
CA ARG A 277 -8.21 18.32 11.26
C ARG A 277 -7.26 19.52 11.28
N LEU A 278 -6.92 20.02 12.47
CA LEU A 278 -5.96 21.12 12.63
C LEU A 278 -4.58 20.76 12.06
N ARG A 279 -4.11 19.53 12.26
CA ARG A 279 -2.84 19.06 11.66
C ARG A 279 -2.88 19.07 10.14
N VAL A 280 -3.98 18.64 9.53
CA VAL A 280 -4.16 18.68 8.07
C VAL A 280 -4.17 20.11 7.56
N ALA A 281 -4.95 21.00 8.20
CA ALA A 281 -5.02 22.41 7.84
C ALA A 281 -3.65 23.10 7.95
N ARG A 282 -2.93 22.89 9.06
CA ARG A 282 -1.58 23.44 9.26
C ARG A 282 -0.59 22.95 8.20
N ALA A 283 -0.66 21.67 7.81
CA ALA A 283 0.19 21.13 6.76
C ALA A 283 -0.12 21.73 5.38
N ALA A 284 -1.40 22.01 5.08
CA ALA A 284 -1.80 22.68 3.86
C ALA A 284 -1.28 24.13 3.82
N LEU A 285 -1.48 24.89 4.90
CA LEU A 285 -0.96 26.26 5.04
C LEU A 285 0.55 26.32 4.88
N LYS A 286 1.29 25.41 5.54
CA LYS A 286 2.76 25.34 5.43
C LYS A 286 3.23 25.07 4.00
N LYS A 287 2.46 24.32 3.21
CA LYS A 287 2.78 24.06 1.80
C LYS A 287 2.59 25.31 0.92
N GLU A 288 1.65 26.17 1.27
CA GLU A 288 1.35 27.40 0.54
C GLU A 288 2.23 28.59 0.96
N MET A 289 2.58 28.68 2.25
CA MET A 289 3.29 29.83 2.82
C MET A 289 4.80 29.65 2.98
N GLY A 290 5.35 28.46 2.72
CA GLY A 290 6.77 28.16 2.94
C GLY A 290 7.11 27.87 4.41
N ASP A 291 8.40 27.69 4.71
CA ASP A 291 8.89 27.31 6.05
C ASP A 291 8.90 28.47 7.08
N ASP A 292 8.45 29.67 6.71
CA ASP A 292 8.43 30.87 7.58
C ASP A 292 7.27 30.87 8.61
N PHE A 293 6.83 29.68 9.06
CA PHE A 293 5.81 29.43 10.09
C PHE A 293 6.18 28.27 11.05
#